data_AF-A0A173GQ76-F1
#
_entry.id   AF-A0A173GQ76-F1
#
_cell.length_a   1.000
_cell.length_b   1.000
_cell.length_c   1.000
_cell.angle_alpha   90.00
_cell.angle_beta   90.00
_cell.angle_gamma   90.00
#
_symmetry.space_group_name_H-M   'P 1'
#
loop_
_entity.id
_entity.type
_entity.pdbx_description
1 polymer ?
#
loop_
_entity_poly.entity_id
_entity_poly.type
_entity_poly.pdbx_seq_one_letter_code
_entity_poly.pdbx_strand_id
1 'polypeptide(L)'
;TSTAKVPPIMAGDQVLANGVIDSDGNVIYTFTDYVNTKDDVKATLTMPAYINPENVKKTGNVTLATGIGSTTANKTVLVDYEKYGKFYNLSIKGTIDQIDKTNNTYRQTIYVNPSGDNVIAPVLTGNLKPNTDSNALIDQQNTSIKVYKVDNAADLSESYFVNPENFEDVT
;
A
#
# COMPACT_ATOMS: atom_id res chain seq x y z
N THR A 1 2.48 9.48 -6.00
CA THR A 1 2.83 8.61 -4.87
C THR A 1 2.09 9.11 -3.65
N SER A 2 1.19 8.32 -3.06
CA SER A 2 0.61 8.65 -1.76
C SER A 2 1.72 8.46 -0.74
N THR A 3 2.42 9.53 -0.38
CA THR A 3 3.38 9.51 0.73
C THR A 3 2.58 9.23 1.99
N ALA A 4 2.70 8.03 2.54
CA ALA A 4 2.17 7.71 3.85
C ALA A 4 2.57 8.84 4.81
N LYS A 5 1.59 9.57 5.34
CA LYS A 5 1.90 10.70 6.22
C LYS A 5 2.31 10.15 7.57
N VAL A 6 3.53 10.46 7.97
CA VAL A 6 4.06 10.12 9.28
C VAL A 6 3.30 10.95 10.33
N PRO A 7 2.69 10.32 11.36
CA PRO A 7 1.97 11.07 12.37
C PRO A 7 2.92 11.92 13.21
N PRO A 8 2.52 13.13 13.65
CA PRO A 8 3.31 13.88 14.61
C PRO A 8 3.41 13.12 15.93
N ILE A 9 4.51 13.29 16.65
CA ILE A 9 4.63 12.82 18.03
C ILE A 9 4.05 13.90 18.93
N MET A 10 3.14 13.52 19.82
CA MET A 10 2.46 14.42 20.75
C MET A 10 3.03 14.29 22.16
N ALA A 11 3.11 15.40 22.88
CA ALA A 11 3.34 15.44 24.31
C ALA A 11 2.15 16.15 24.97
N GLY A 12 1.19 15.36 25.48
CA GLY A 12 -0.12 15.89 25.85
C GLY A 12 -0.87 16.37 24.61
N ASP A 13 -1.28 17.64 24.62
CA ASP A 13 -1.96 18.32 23.51
C ASP A 13 -1.02 19.10 22.58
N GLN A 14 0.27 19.15 22.89
CA GLN A 14 1.27 19.88 22.10
C GLN A 14 2.07 18.94 21.19
N VAL A 15 2.47 19.46 20.02
CA VAL A 15 3.32 18.73 19.07
C VAL A 15 4.74 18.73 19.59
N LEU A 16 5.29 17.54 19.86
CA LEU A 16 6.68 17.34 20.26
C LEU A 16 7.62 17.27 19.04
N ALA A 17 7.21 16.55 17.99
CA ALA A 17 8.02 16.40 16.78
C ALA A 17 7.18 16.14 15.54
N ASN A 18 7.65 16.63 14.40
CA ASN A 18 7.06 16.38 13.09
C ASN A 18 7.95 15.45 12.27
N GLY A 19 7.36 14.46 11.61
CA GLY A 19 8.08 13.43 10.85
C GLY A 19 7.96 13.61 9.34
N VAL A 20 9.01 13.27 8.62
CA VAL A 20 9.07 13.22 7.15
C VAL A 20 9.72 11.90 6.72
N ILE A 21 9.31 11.34 5.59
CA ILE A 21 9.97 10.17 4.98
C ILE A 21 11.08 10.64 4.05
N ASP A 22 12.30 10.13 4.22
CA ASP A 22 13.44 10.43 3.34
C ASP A 22 13.44 9.57 2.06
N SER A 23 14.46 9.75 1.21
CA SER A 23 14.60 8.99 -0.05
C SER A 23 14.78 7.48 0.16
N ASP A 24 15.29 7.08 1.32
CA ASP A 24 15.59 5.68 1.64
C ASP A 24 14.39 4.99 2.32
N GLY A 25 13.31 5.74 2.57
CA GLY A 25 12.12 5.28 3.25
C GLY A 25 12.22 5.34 4.78
N ASN A 26 13.26 5.95 5.34
CA ASN A 26 13.36 6.17 6.78
C ASN A 26 12.47 7.34 7.21
N VAL A 27 12.06 7.31 8.48
CA VAL A 27 11.27 8.38 9.08
C VAL A 27 12.19 9.28 9.91
N ILE A 28 12.28 10.55 9.51
CA ILE A 28 13.08 11.58 10.18
C ILE A 28 12.15 12.50 10.96
N TYR A 29 12.28 12.50 12.29
CA TYR A 29 11.55 13.41 13.17
C TYR A 29 12.40 14.63 13.54
N THR A 30 11.79 15.81 13.43
CA THR A 30 12.36 17.08 13.90
C THR A 30 11.57 17.56 15.11
N PHE A 31 12.25 17.73 16.25
CA PHE A 31 11.64 18.28 17.46
C PHE A 31 11.19 19.73 17.25
N THR A 32 10.08 20.09 17.89
CA THR A 32 9.61 21.48 17.97
C THR A 32 10.32 22.23 19.09
N ASP A 33 9.99 23.52 19.27
CA ASP A 33 10.45 24.32 20.40
C ASP A 33 9.94 23.83 21.77
N TYR A 34 9.03 22.85 21.80
CA TYR A 34 8.57 22.18 23.01
C TYR A 34 9.74 21.71 23.89
N VAL A 35 10.78 21.13 23.29
CA VAL A 35 11.93 20.58 24.04
C VAL A 35 12.85 21.67 24.63
N ASN A 36 12.70 22.94 24.23
CA ASN A 36 13.56 24.01 24.73
C ASN A 36 13.23 24.40 26.19
N THR A 37 12.07 24.01 26.71
CA THR A 37 11.57 24.43 28.03
C THR A 37 11.05 23.28 28.89
N LYS A 38 11.14 22.04 28.39
CA LYS A 38 10.57 20.85 29.02
C LYS A 38 11.68 19.83 29.26
N ASP A 39 11.81 19.43 30.51
CA ASP A 39 12.75 18.40 30.94
C ASP A 39 12.08 17.02 30.99
N ASP A 40 12.90 15.96 31.00
CA ASP A 40 12.47 14.55 31.16
C ASP A 40 11.37 14.09 30.18
N VAL A 41 11.37 14.64 28.96
CA VAL A 41 10.37 14.34 27.92
C VAL A 41 10.44 12.86 27.53
N LYS A 42 9.27 12.19 27.58
CA LYS A 42 9.07 10.82 27.12
C LYS A 42 7.99 10.79 26.05
N ALA A 43 8.16 9.91 25.07
CA ALA A 43 7.24 9.80 23.94
C ALA A 43 6.98 8.35 23.58
N THR A 44 5.84 8.13 22.91
CA THR A 44 5.48 6.86 22.28
C THR A 44 5.03 7.13 20.85
N LEU A 45 5.26 6.16 19.97
CA LEU A 45 4.88 6.25 18.56
C LEU A 45 4.38 4.89 18.08
N THR A 46 3.25 4.90 17.38
CA THR A 46 2.71 3.74 16.67
C THR A 46 2.42 4.15 15.24
N MET A 47 2.96 3.40 14.28
CA MET A 47 2.71 3.62 12.86
C MET A 47 2.25 2.31 12.22
N PRO A 48 1.13 2.31 11.47
CA PRO A 48 0.80 1.17 10.61
C PRO A 48 1.81 1.10 9.46
N ALA A 49 2.33 -0.09 9.20
CA ALA A 49 3.21 -0.38 8.07
C ALA A 49 2.60 -1.49 7.22
N TYR A 50 2.75 -1.38 5.90
CA TYR A 50 2.23 -2.33 4.92
C TYR A 50 3.39 -3.05 4.22
N ILE A 51 3.15 -4.28 3.78
CA ILE A 51 4.13 -5.02 2.97
C ILE A 51 4.31 -4.28 1.65
N ASN A 52 5.56 -3.98 1.28
CA ASN A 52 5.86 -3.43 -0.04
C ASN A 52 5.88 -4.59 -1.07
N PRO A 53 4.89 -4.67 -1.99
CA PRO A 53 4.79 -5.77 -2.94
C PRO A 53 5.91 -5.74 -4.00
N GLU A 54 6.61 -4.62 -4.18
CA GLU A 54 7.80 -4.54 -5.03
C GLU A 54 8.96 -5.38 -4.49
N ASN A 55 9.12 -5.39 -3.16
CA ASN A 55 10.23 -6.08 -2.48
C ASN A 55 9.84 -7.51 -2.06
N VAL A 56 8.57 -7.73 -1.70
CA VAL A 56 8.04 -9.05 -1.33
C VAL A 56 7.15 -9.55 -2.44
N LYS A 57 7.73 -10.23 -3.45
CA LYS A 57 7.04 -10.57 -4.69
C LYS A 57 6.19 -11.85 -4.66
N LYS A 58 6.31 -12.65 -3.60
CA LYS A 58 5.74 -14.00 -3.48
C LYS A 58 5.29 -14.31 -2.06
N THR A 59 4.34 -15.24 -1.93
CA THR A 59 3.96 -15.79 -0.63
C THR A 59 5.17 -16.43 0.05
N GLY A 60 5.38 -16.11 1.33
CA GLY A 60 6.50 -16.66 2.08
C GLY A 60 6.79 -15.94 3.39
N ASN A 61 7.75 -16.49 4.13
CA ASN A 61 8.22 -15.88 5.36
C ASN A 61 9.11 -14.68 5.06
N VAL A 62 8.82 -13.56 5.70
CA VAL A 62 9.60 -12.32 5.61
C VAL A 62 10.02 -11.90 7.01
N THR A 63 11.30 -11.61 7.20
CA THR A 63 11.81 -11.01 8.44
C THR A 63 11.72 -9.49 8.33
N LEU A 64 10.84 -8.90 9.12
CA LEU A 64 10.68 -7.45 9.25
C LEU A 64 11.63 -6.94 10.32
N ALA A 65 12.36 -5.87 10.01
CA ALA A 65 13.27 -5.21 10.92
C ALA A 65 12.94 -3.70 10.99
N THR A 66 12.95 -3.13 12.18
CA THR A 66 12.83 -1.68 12.41
C THR A 66 13.63 -1.29 13.65
N GLY A 67 14.05 -0.03 13.78
CA GLY A 67 14.84 0.40 14.91
C GLY A 67 15.09 1.90 14.98
N ILE A 68 15.67 2.32 16.09
CA ILE A 68 16.13 3.70 16.34
C ILE A 68 17.56 3.60 16.89
N GLY A 69 18.52 4.17 16.18
CA GLY A 69 19.95 4.02 16.52
C GLY A 69 20.37 2.55 16.54
N SER A 70 21.01 2.11 17.62
CA SER A 70 21.42 0.71 17.81
C SER A 70 20.30 -0.21 18.32
N THR A 71 19.12 0.32 18.65
CA THR A 71 18.01 -0.46 19.20
C THR A 71 17.09 -0.93 18.08
N THR A 72 17.15 -2.22 17.76
CA THR A 72 16.36 -2.83 16.69
C THR A 72 15.40 -3.90 17.21
N ALA A 73 14.25 -4.04 16.58
CA ALA A 73 13.33 -5.15 16.76
C ALA A 73 13.15 -5.91 15.44
N ASN A 74 13.11 -7.24 15.52
CA ASN A 74 12.93 -8.12 14.37
C ASN A 74 11.73 -9.04 14.59
N LYS A 75 10.99 -9.31 13.52
CA LYS A 75 9.88 -10.28 13.55
C LYS A 75 9.75 -10.98 12.20
N THR A 76 9.79 -12.30 12.20
CA THR A 76 9.44 -13.08 11.02
C THR A 76 7.93 -13.31 10.98
N VAL A 77 7.32 -13.02 9.83
CA VAL A 77 5.90 -13.20 9.57
C VAL A 77 5.69 -13.92 8.25
N LEU A 78 4.60 -14.67 8.13
CA LEU A 78 4.13 -15.17 6.84
C LEU A 78 3.39 -14.06 6.11
N VAL A 79 3.88 -13.67 4.94
CA VAL A 79 3.13 -12.86 3.98
C VAL A 79 2.45 -13.83 3.03
N ASP A 80 1.12 -13.77 2.96
CA ASP A 80 0.33 -14.62 2.09
C ASP A 80 -0.40 -13.79 1.03
N TYR A 81 0.03 -13.95 -0.21
CA TYR A 81 -0.67 -13.47 -1.40
C TYR A 81 -1.57 -14.56 -1.93
N GLU A 82 -2.87 -14.37 -1.74
CA GLU A 82 -3.85 -15.29 -2.27
C GLU A 82 -3.81 -15.37 -3.81
N LYS A 83 -4.03 -16.58 -4.34
CA LYS A 83 -4.19 -16.81 -5.77
C LYS A 83 -5.39 -16.06 -6.35
N TYR A 84 -5.35 -15.81 -7.65
CA TYR A 84 -6.47 -15.27 -8.41
C TYR A 84 -7.68 -16.22 -8.39
N GLY A 85 -8.88 -15.65 -8.42
CA GLY A 85 -10.09 -16.43 -8.67
C GLY A 85 -10.19 -16.77 -10.14
N LYS A 86 -10.72 -17.95 -10.47
CA LYS A 86 -10.98 -18.38 -11.85
C LYS A 86 -12.33 -19.07 -11.94
N PHE A 87 -13.14 -18.67 -12.92
CA PHE A 87 -14.41 -19.29 -13.27
C PHE A 87 -14.50 -19.40 -14.79
N TYR A 88 -14.51 -20.63 -15.33
CA TYR A 88 -14.29 -20.89 -16.76
C TYR A 88 -13.01 -20.18 -17.27
N ASN A 89 -13.10 -19.42 -18.36
CA ASN A 89 -12.02 -18.62 -18.93
C ASN A 89 -11.88 -17.22 -18.31
N LEU A 90 -12.65 -16.90 -17.27
CA LEU A 90 -12.58 -15.62 -16.58
C LEU A 90 -11.75 -15.77 -15.31
N SER A 91 -10.59 -15.09 -15.26
CA SER A 91 -9.80 -14.98 -14.04
C SER A 91 -9.60 -13.53 -13.63
N ILE A 92 -9.56 -13.29 -12.33
CA ILE A 92 -9.42 -11.95 -11.76
C ILE A 92 -8.84 -12.00 -10.34
N LYS A 93 -8.05 -10.99 -9.99
CA LYS A 93 -7.73 -10.66 -8.59
C LYS A 93 -7.69 -9.14 -8.42
N GLY A 94 -8.26 -8.64 -7.34
CA GLY A 94 -8.05 -7.27 -6.89
C GLY A 94 -7.27 -7.23 -5.56
N THR A 95 -6.46 -6.21 -5.37
CA THR A 95 -5.79 -5.89 -4.10
C THR A 95 -6.01 -4.41 -3.77
N ILE A 96 -6.14 -4.09 -2.48
CA ILE A 96 -6.03 -2.70 -1.98
C ILE A 96 -4.66 -2.61 -1.33
N ASP A 97 -3.76 -1.89 -1.98
CA ASP A 97 -2.34 -1.86 -1.61
C ASP A 97 -1.93 -0.57 -0.89
N GLN A 98 -2.75 0.49 -0.94
CA GLN A 98 -2.56 1.70 -0.12
C GLN A 98 -3.89 2.30 0.35
N ILE A 99 -3.90 2.81 1.58
CA ILE A 99 -4.99 3.61 2.15
C ILE A 99 -4.36 4.80 2.88
N ASP A 100 -4.81 6.01 2.53
CA ASP A 100 -4.45 7.25 3.21
C ASP A 100 -5.71 7.88 3.82
N LYS A 101 -5.83 7.75 5.14
CA LYS A 101 -6.96 8.27 5.91
C LYS A 101 -6.93 9.79 6.09
N THR A 102 -5.78 10.44 5.87
CA THR A 102 -5.68 11.89 5.99
C THR A 102 -6.24 12.56 4.74
N ASN A 103 -5.89 12.02 3.58
CA ASN A 103 -6.33 12.54 2.28
C ASN A 103 -7.61 11.86 1.76
N ASN A 104 -8.11 10.85 2.48
CA ASN A 104 -9.27 10.02 2.08
C ASN A 104 -9.09 9.35 0.71
N THR A 105 -7.89 8.85 0.43
CA THR A 105 -7.55 8.17 -0.83
C THR A 105 -7.19 6.71 -0.60
N TYR A 106 -7.39 5.88 -1.62
CA TYR A 106 -6.88 4.51 -1.64
C TYR A 106 -6.32 4.17 -3.03
N ARG A 107 -5.47 3.15 -3.09
CA ARG A 107 -5.04 2.53 -4.35
C ARG A 107 -5.54 1.09 -4.39
N GLN A 108 -6.06 0.71 -5.56
CA GLN A 108 -6.46 -0.64 -5.87
C GLN A 108 -5.77 -1.06 -7.18
N THR A 109 -5.18 -2.26 -7.18
CA THR A 109 -4.62 -2.89 -8.38
C THR A 109 -5.45 -4.11 -8.72
N ILE A 110 -5.86 -4.25 -9.98
CA ILE A 110 -6.70 -5.35 -10.46
C ILE A 110 -5.99 -6.06 -11.60
N TYR A 111 -5.72 -7.35 -11.43
CA TYR A 111 -5.25 -8.22 -12.52
C TYR A 111 -6.47 -8.82 -13.20
N VAL A 112 -6.68 -8.41 -14.45
CA VAL A 112 -7.70 -8.99 -15.32
C VAL A 112 -7.04 -10.07 -16.17
N ASN A 113 -7.65 -11.25 -16.19
CA ASN A 113 -7.13 -12.42 -16.90
C ASN A 113 -5.67 -12.82 -16.53
N PRO A 114 -5.27 -12.89 -15.24
CA PRO A 114 -3.92 -13.34 -14.86
C PRO A 114 -3.60 -14.79 -15.27
N SER A 115 -4.59 -15.59 -15.67
CA SER A 115 -4.37 -16.93 -16.20
C SER A 115 -4.03 -16.98 -17.70
N GLY A 116 -4.17 -15.86 -18.43
CA GLY A 116 -3.85 -15.78 -19.86
C GLY A 116 -4.81 -16.56 -20.76
N ASP A 117 -6.06 -16.78 -20.34
CA ASP A 117 -7.06 -17.45 -21.18
C ASP A 117 -7.58 -16.52 -22.30
N ASN A 118 -8.19 -17.09 -23.33
CA ASN A 118 -8.87 -16.28 -24.35
C ASN A 118 -10.24 -15.79 -23.83
N VAL A 119 -10.44 -14.47 -23.77
CA VAL A 119 -11.71 -13.84 -23.36
C VAL A 119 -12.21 -12.93 -24.48
N ILE A 120 -13.37 -13.26 -25.04
CA ILE A 120 -13.98 -12.48 -26.11
C ILE A 120 -14.88 -11.40 -25.50
N ALA A 121 -14.72 -10.16 -25.96
CA ALA A 121 -15.46 -8.98 -25.49
C ALA A 121 -15.40 -8.80 -23.94
N PRO A 122 -14.19 -8.70 -23.34
CA PRO A 122 -14.05 -8.57 -21.90
C PRO A 122 -14.59 -7.21 -21.41
N VAL A 123 -15.26 -7.23 -20.25
CA VAL A 123 -15.72 -6.03 -19.55
C VAL A 123 -15.35 -6.17 -18.07
N LEU A 124 -14.79 -5.10 -17.49
CA LEU A 124 -14.52 -4.99 -16.06
C LEU A 124 -15.47 -3.96 -15.44
N THR A 125 -16.05 -4.28 -14.29
CA THR A 125 -16.86 -3.34 -13.50
C THR A 125 -16.34 -3.27 -12.07
N GLY A 126 -16.06 -2.06 -11.58
CA GLY A 126 -15.74 -1.79 -10.17
C GLY A 126 -16.98 -1.32 -9.41
N ASN A 127 -17.31 -1.98 -8.30
CA ASN A 127 -18.48 -1.65 -7.48
C ASN A 127 -18.13 -1.69 -5.99
N LEU A 128 -18.96 -1.05 -5.17
CA LEU A 128 -18.97 -1.31 -3.74
C LEU A 128 -19.39 -2.76 -3.48
N LYS A 129 -18.82 -3.37 -2.45
CA LYS A 129 -19.23 -4.72 -2.05
C LYS A 129 -20.70 -4.69 -1.60
N PRO A 130 -21.61 -5.49 -2.21
CA PRO A 130 -23.01 -5.50 -1.83
C PRO A 130 -23.22 -5.86 -0.36
N ASN A 131 -24.26 -5.28 0.25
CA ASN A 131 -24.65 -5.50 1.65
C ASN A 131 -23.52 -5.19 2.64
N THR A 132 -22.76 -4.12 2.38
CA THR A 132 -21.74 -3.60 3.30
C THR A 132 -21.78 -2.08 3.33
N ASP A 133 -21.35 -1.51 4.46
CA ASP A 133 -21.19 -0.05 4.61
C ASP A 133 -19.82 0.38 4.07
N SER A 134 -19.57 0.11 2.79
CA SER A 134 -18.35 0.57 2.13
C SER A 134 -18.38 2.09 1.98
N ASN A 135 -17.26 2.73 2.28
CA ASN A 135 -17.12 4.19 2.26
C ASN A 135 -16.42 4.72 1.00
N ALA A 136 -16.15 3.87 0.00
CA ALA A 136 -15.52 4.30 -1.24
C ALA A 136 -16.49 5.14 -2.08
N LEU A 137 -15.98 6.18 -2.73
CA LEU A 137 -16.71 6.99 -3.71
C LEU A 137 -16.18 6.64 -5.10
N ILE A 138 -17.02 5.98 -5.90
CA ILE A 138 -16.67 5.54 -7.26
C ILE A 138 -17.46 6.38 -8.26
N ASP A 139 -16.82 7.44 -8.76
CA ASP A 139 -17.35 8.37 -9.75
C ASP A 139 -16.19 9.03 -10.53
N GLN A 140 -16.51 9.82 -11.56
CA GLN A 140 -15.52 10.45 -12.43
C GLN A 140 -14.61 11.46 -11.71
N GLN A 141 -15.06 12.08 -10.61
CA GLN A 141 -14.28 13.07 -9.88
C GLN A 141 -13.31 12.42 -8.89
N ASN A 142 -13.71 11.30 -8.29
CA ASN A 142 -12.98 10.63 -7.22
C ASN A 142 -12.17 9.41 -7.68
N THR A 143 -12.40 8.93 -8.92
CA THR A 143 -11.75 7.72 -9.44
C THR A 143 -10.89 8.01 -10.67
N SER A 144 -9.57 7.85 -10.53
CA SER A 144 -8.62 7.84 -11.64
C SER A 144 -8.28 6.40 -12.01
N ILE A 145 -8.43 6.04 -13.29
CA ILE A 145 -8.16 4.69 -13.80
C ILE A 145 -7.00 4.75 -14.79
N LYS A 146 -6.08 3.79 -14.65
CA LYS A 146 -5.02 3.49 -15.63
C LYS A 146 -5.06 2.02 -15.97
N VAL A 147 -4.94 1.70 -17.26
CA VAL A 147 -4.97 0.33 -17.78
C VAL A 147 -3.66 0.03 -18.45
N TYR A 148 -3.04 -1.08 -18.05
CA TYR A 148 -1.78 -1.54 -18.62
C TYR A 148 -1.96 -2.92 -19.23
N LYS A 149 -1.42 -3.11 -20.43
CA LYS A 149 -1.38 -4.41 -21.10
C LYS A 149 -0.10 -5.15 -20.70
N VAL A 150 -0.28 -6.42 -20.35
CA VAL A 150 0.79 -7.34 -20.00
C VAL A 150 0.97 -8.32 -21.15
N ASP A 151 2.17 -8.38 -21.73
CA ASP A 151 2.46 -9.24 -22.88
C ASP A 151 2.59 -10.72 -22.48
N ASN A 152 3.11 -10.99 -21.28
CA ASN A 152 3.26 -12.35 -20.76
C ASN A 152 2.80 -12.44 -19.30
N ALA A 153 1.87 -13.34 -19.02
CA ALA A 153 1.36 -13.59 -17.67
C ALA A 153 2.46 -13.99 -16.67
N ALA A 154 3.60 -14.53 -17.15
CA ALA A 154 4.75 -14.84 -16.30
C ALA A 154 5.41 -13.60 -15.68
N ASP A 155 5.18 -12.41 -16.23
CA ASP A 155 5.72 -11.14 -15.71
C ASP A 155 4.91 -10.60 -14.53
N LEU A 156 3.76 -11.21 -14.23
CA LEU A 156 2.93 -10.87 -13.09
C LEU A 156 3.49 -11.50 -11.80
N SER A 157 3.95 -10.66 -10.88
CA SER A 157 4.32 -11.10 -9.53
C SER A 157 3.09 -11.56 -8.74
N GLU A 158 3.24 -12.56 -7.86
CA GLU A 158 2.19 -12.96 -6.91
C GLU A 158 1.82 -11.83 -5.94
N SER A 159 2.72 -10.87 -5.71
CA SER A 159 2.45 -9.70 -4.87
C SER A 159 1.55 -8.64 -5.51
N TYR A 160 1.16 -8.87 -6.76
CA TYR A 160 0.37 -7.93 -7.56
C TYR A 160 1.04 -6.55 -7.74
N PHE A 161 2.36 -6.48 -7.60
CA PHE A 161 3.12 -5.29 -7.94
C PHE A 161 3.25 -5.14 -9.45
N VAL A 162 2.95 -3.94 -9.93
CA VAL A 162 3.07 -3.54 -11.33
C VAL A 162 4.01 -2.34 -11.35
N ASN A 163 5.16 -2.47 -12.02
CA ASN A 163 5.92 -1.30 -12.42
C ASN A 163 5.36 -0.83 -13.78
N PRO A 164 4.71 0.34 -13.86
CA PRO A 164 4.11 0.84 -15.11
C PRO A 164 5.09 0.88 -16.28
N GLU A 165 6.38 1.12 -16.04
CA GLU A 165 7.42 1.17 -17.09
C GLU A 165 7.66 -0.18 -17.77
N ASN A 166 7.26 -1.28 -17.13
CA ASN A 166 7.42 -2.63 -17.68
C ASN A 166 6.22 -3.05 -18.53
N PHE A 167 5.17 -2.23 -18.61
CA PHE A 167 3.92 -2.57 -19.27
C PHE A 167 3.45 -1.44 -20.18
N GLU A 168 2.71 -1.80 -21.22
CA GLU A 168 2.18 -0.85 -22.19
C GLU A 168 0.95 -0.13 -21.59
N ASP A 169 0.99 1.20 -21.40
CA ASP A 169 -0.20 2.00 -21.03
C ASP A 169 -1.16 2.05 -22.22
N VAL A 170 -2.39 1.57 -22.00
CA VAL A 170 -3.46 1.46 -23.01
C VAL A 170 -4.75 2.15 -22.56
N THR A 171 -4.64 3.10 -21.62
CA THR A 171 -5.77 3.87 -21.06
C THR A 171 -6.48 4.73 -22.09
#